data_AF-A0A182EKP1-F1
#
_entry.id   AF-A0A182EKP1-F1
#
_cell.length_a   1.000
_cell.length_b   1.000
_cell.length_c   1.000
_cell.angle_alpha   90.00
_cell.angle_beta   90.00
_cell.angle_gamma   90.00
#
_symmetry.space_group_name_H-M   'P 1'
#
loop_
_entity.id
_entity.type
_entity.pdbx_description
1 polymer ?
#
loop_
_entity_poly.entity_id
_entity_poly.type
_entity_poly.pdbx_seq_one_letter_code
_entity_poly.pdbx_strand_id
1 'polypeptide(L)'
;TEGYTCRCLQGFADVSQNRESKPGRICRREVNECADPSKYNIDCSGNARCQDTAESFTCICNSGFTDISAHYSLLPGRKCVENIDECRNGMNDCSPDAECIDQPVG
;
A
#
# COMPACT_ATOMS: atom_id res chain seq x y z
N THR A 1 -27.40 17.46 -29.81
CA THR A 1 -26.27 16.51 -29.86
C THR A 1 -26.64 15.35 -28.97
N GLU A 2 -26.79 14.16 -29.54
CA GLU A 2 -27.10 12.96 -28.76
C GLU A 2 -25.87 12.61 -27.91
N GLY A 3 -25.95 12.92 -26.62
CA GLY A 3 -24.92 12.57 -25.66
C GLY A 3 -25.02 11.08 -25.34
N TYR A 4 -23.93 10.35 -25.57
CA TYR A 4 -23.79 8.98 -25.06
C TYR A 4 -22.86 8.98 -23.85
N THR A 5 -23.03 8.00 -22.97
CA THR A 5 -22.12 7.70 -21.88
C THR A 5 -21.78 6.21 -21.90
N CYS A 6 -20.64 5.84 -21.32
CA CYS A 6 -20.22 4.44 -21.23
C CYS A 6 -20.10 4.03 -19.78
N ARG A 7 -20.36 2.75 -19.51
CA ARG A 7 -20.11 2.11 -18.21
C ARG A 7 -19.40 0.79 -18.45
N CYS A 8 -18.57 0.37 -17.50
CA CYS A 8 -17.99 -0.97 -17.53
C CYS A 8 -19.05 -2.04 -17.25
N LEU A 9 -18.82 -3.24 -17.79
CA LEU A 9 -19.66 -4.41 -17.52
C LEU A 9 -19.50 -4.85 -16.05
N GLN A 10 -20.45 -5.65 -15.56
CA GLN A 10 -20.33 -6.27 -14.25
C GLN A 10 -19.05 -7.11 -14.15
N GLY A 11 -18.30 -6.97 -13.05
CA GLY A 11 -17.01 -7.62 -12.86
C GLY A 11 -15.84 -6.92 -13.56
N PHE A 12 -16.04 -5.67 -14.01
CA PHE A 12 -14.98 -4.82 -14.55
C PHE A 12 -14.98 -3.47 -13.84
N ALA A 13 -13.82 -3.07 -13.33
CA ALA A 13 -13.57 -1.76 -12.77
C ALA A 13 -13.22 -0.74 -13.84
N ASP A 14 -13.69 0.49 -13.67
CA ASP A 14 -13.34 1.63 -14.53
C ASP A 14 -12.05 2.28 -14.03
N VAL A 15 -10.96 2.06 -14.76
CA VAL A 15 -9.63 2.61 -14.48
C VAL A 15 -9.29 3.78 -15.42
N SER A 16 -10.31 4.42 -15.99
CA SER A 16 -10.14 5.61 -16.82
C SER A 16 -9.65 6.80 -16.00
N GLN A 17 -8.61 7.49 -16.47
CA GLN A 17 -8.06 8.69 -15.79
C GLN A 17 -9.09 9.81 -15.60
N ASN A 18 -10.07 9.93 -16.51
CA ASN A 18 -11.08 10.99 -16.53
C ASN A 18 -12.49 10.43 -16.31
N ARG A 19 -12.66 9.55 -15.33
CA ARG A 19 -13.94 8.86 -15.08
C ARG A 19 -15.14 9.78 -14.84
N GLU A 20 -14.95 11.00 -14.31
CA GLU A 20 -16.09 11.92 -14.12
C GLU A 20 -16.64 12.46 -15.45
N SER A 21 -15.78 12.66 -16.46
CA SER A 21 -16.17 13.27 -17.74
C SER A 21 -16.25 12.27 -18.90
N LYS A 22 -15.49 11.17 -18.82
CA LYS A 22 -15.40 10.11 -19.82
C LYS A 22 -15.30 8.73 -19.14
N PRO A 23 -16.37 8.29 -18.45
CA PRO A 23 -16.41 6.96 -17.84
C PRO A 23 -16.38 5.84 -18.88
N GLY A 24 -15.98 4.65 -18.45
CA GLY A 24 -16.01 3.42 -19.23
C GLY A 24 -15.12 3.43 -20.47
N ARG A 25 -14.00 4.17 -20.45
CA ARG A 25 -13.01 4.19 -21.54
C ARG A 25 -11.96 3.10 -21.38
N ILE A 26 -11.62 2.78 -20.15
CA ILE A 26 -10.68 1.71 -19.80
C ILE A 26 -11.33 0.87 -18.71
N CYS A 27 -11.79 -0.32 -19.09
CA CYS A 27 -12.39 -1.29 -18.17
C CYS A 27 -11.43 -2.45 -17.96
N ARG A 28 -11.09 -2.75 -16.71
CA ARG A 28 -10.23 -3.87 -16.34
C ARG A 28 -11.04 -4.88 -15.54
N ARG A 29 -10.84 -6.17 -15.81
CA ARG A 29 -11.52 -7.23 -15.06
C ARG A 29 -11.13 -7.15 -13.59
N GLU A 30 -12.12 -7.16 -12.71
CA GLU A 30 -11.91 -7.26 -11.26
C GLU A 30 -11.38 -8.66 -10.95
N VAL A 31 -10.22 -8.71 -10.31
CA VAL A 31 -9.52 -9.94 -9.95
C VAL A 31 -8.95 -9.71 -8.59
N ASN A 32 -9.26 -10.59 -7.63
CA ASN A 32 -8.62 -10.55 -6.34
C ASN A 32 -7.19 -11.08 -6.45
N GLU A 33 -6.20 -10.20 -6.64
CA GLU A 33 -4.81 -10.63 -6.77
C GLU A 33 -4.25 -11.18 -5.45
N CYS A 34 -4.78 -10.74 -4.31
CA CYS A 34 -4.40 -11.25 -2.99
C CYS A 34 -4.80 -12.72 -2.76
N ALA A 35 -5.71 -13.27 -3.56
CA ALA A 35 -6.14 -14.67 -3.45
C ALA A 35 -5.09 -15.67 -3.98
N ASP A 36 -4.17 -15.22 -4.84
CA ASP A 36 -3.08 -16.05 -5.38
C ASP A 36 -1.79 -15.21 -5.51
N PRO A 37 -1.13 -14.90 -4.37
CA PRO A 37 0.03 -14.00 -4.33
C PRO A 37 1.17 -14.41 -5.26
N SER A 38 1.40 -15.72 -5.40
CA SER A 38 2.45 -16.30 -6.24
C SER A 38 2.17 -16.08 -7.72
N LYS A 39 0.93 -16.26 -8.16
CA LYS A 39 0.53 -16.06 -9.57
C LYS A 39 0.62 -14.60 -9.99
N TYR A 40 0.26 -13.68 -9.09
CA TYR A 40 0.23 -12.24 -9.37
C TYR A 40 1.51 -11.50 -8.98
N ASN A 41 2.55 -12.23 -8.55
CA ASN A 41 3.84 -11.69 -8.10
C ASN A 41 3.68 -10.59 -7.04
N ILE A 42 2.84 -10.84 -6.04
CA ILE A 42 2.63 -9.89 -4.95
C ILE A 42 3.89 -9.81 -4.11
N ASP A 43 4.43 -8.59 -4.04
CA ASP A 43 5.72 -8.25 -3.48
C ASP A 43 5.59 -7.36 -2.23
N CYS A 44 4.48 -7.51 -1.49
CA CYS A 44 4.32 -6.90 -0.18
C CYS A 44 5.49 -7.27 0.76
N SER A 45 5.82 -6.38 1.70
CA SER A 45 6.72 -6.70 2.79
C SER A 45 6.22 -7.92 3.56
N GLY A 46 7.12 -8.73 4.13
CA GLY A 46 6.75 -9.82 5.03
C GLY A 46 5.95 -9.35 6.26
N ASN A 47 6.07 -8.06 6.61
CA ASN A 47 5.31 -7.41 7.69
C ASN A 47 4.14 -6.58 7.16
N ALA A 48 3.64 -6.88 5.96
CA ALA A 48 2.46 -6.26 5.36
C ALA A 48 1.45 -7.31 4.93
N ARG A 49 0.19 -6.88 4.83
CA ARG A 49 -0.88 -7.64 4.22
C ARG A 49 -1.24 -7.05 2.86
N CYS A 50 -1.58 -7.93 1.92
CA CYS A 50 -2.18 -7.52 0.65
C CYS A 50 -3.61 -7.00 0.88
N GLN A 51 -3.98 -5.96 0.15
CA GLN A 51 -5.34 -5.46 0.04
C GLN A 51 -5.71 -5.34 -1.43
N ASP A 52 -6.74 -6.08 -1.82
CA ASP A 52 -7.33 -6.01 -3.15
C ASP A 52 -8.03 -4.67 -3.37
N THR A 53 -7.94 -4.14 -4.58
CA THR A 53 -8.55 -2.87 -4.98
C THR A 53 -9.29 -3.03 -6.31
N ALA A 54 -10.12 -2.08 -6.68
CA ALA A 54 -10.79 -2.14 -7.98
C ALA A 54 -9.80 -2.08 -9.16
N GLU A 55 -8.65 -1.41 -8.99
CA GLU A 55 -7.71 -1.16 -10.09
C GLU A 55 -6.63 -2.25 -10.21
N SER A 56 -6.21 -2.81 -9.06
CA SER A 56 -5.32 -3.96 -8.86
C SER A 56 -5.20 -4.27 -7.36
N PHE A 57 -4.01 -4.26 -6.75
CA PHE A 57 -3.82 -4.43 -5.31
C PHE A 57 -2.91 -3.34 -4.71
N THR A 58 -2.94 -3.21 -3.38
CA THR A 58 -1.99 -2.44 -2.58
C THR A 58 -1.50 -3.26 -1.39
N CYS A 59 -0.41 -2.85 -0.74
CA CYS A 59 0.07 -3.50 0.48
C CYS A 59 -0.06 -2.53 1.66
N ILE A 60 -0.42 -3.05 2.83
CA ILE A 60 -0.59 -2.27 4.05
C ILE A 60 0.27 -2.91 5.14
N CYS A 61 1.15 -2.14 5.77
CA CYS A 61 1.93 -2.62 6.92
C CYS A 61 1.02 -3.10 8.04
N ASN A 62 1.41 -4.19 8.70
CA ASN A 62 0.69 -4.76 9.82
C ASN A 62 0.75 -3.80 11.02
N SER A 63 -0.18 -3.97 11.97
CA SER A 63 -0.15 -3.22 13.23
C SER A 63 1.19 -3.39 13.94
N GLY A 64 1.75 -2.28 14.43
CA GLY A 64 3.09 -2.26 15.03
C GLY A 64 4.22 -2.03 14.03
N PHE A 65 3.92 -1.81 12.75
CA PHE A 65 4.92 -1.46 11.73
C PHE A 65 4.57 -0.13 11.04
N THR A 66 5.60 0.66 10.74
CA THR A 66 5.51 1.91 9.97
C THR A 66 5.97 1.69 8.53
N ASP A 67 5.20 2.23 7.58
CA ASP A 67 5.51 2.18 6.16
C ASP A 67 6.52 3.27 5.79
N ILE A 68 7.73 2.84 5.43
CA ILE A 68 8.80 3.73 4.94
C ILE A 68 9.08 3.54 3.45
N SER A 69 8.19 2.88 2.73
CA SER A 69 8.37 2.57 1.30
C SER A 69 8.64 3.82 0.46
N ALA A 70 7.98 4.93 0.78
CA ALA A 70 8.14 6.21 0.08
C ALA A 70 9.58 6.76 0.16
N HIS A 71 10.31 6.53 1.26
CA HIS A 71 11.71 6.96 1.40
C HIS A 71 12.64 6.28 0.38
N TYR A 72 12.21 5.15 -0.18
CA TYR A 72 12.96 4.35 -1.15
C TYR A 72 12.31 4.36 -2.55
N SER A 73 11.35 5.26 -2.79
CA SER A 73 10.57 5.31 -4.04
C SER A 73 9.88 3.98 -4.37
N LEU A 74 9.47 3.22 -3.34
CA LEU A 74 8.70 1.99 -3.47
C LEU A 74 7.20 2.28 -3.34
N LEU A 75 6.37 1.38 -3.89
CA LEU A 75 4.93 1.37 -3.65
C LEU A 75 4.63 1.16 -2.15
N PRO A 76 3.43 1.50 -1.66
CA PRO A 76 3.07 1.31 -0.25
C PRO A 76 3.23 -0.14 0.23
N GLY A 77 3.56 -0.31 1.51
CA GLY A 77 3.65 -1.60 2.21
C GLY A 77 4.75 -2.55 1.72
N ARG A 78 5.78 -2.02 1.05
CA ARG A 78 6.94 -2.79 0.54
C ARG A 78 8.13 -2.75 1.48
N LYS A 79 8.19 -1.73 2.33
CA LYS A 79 9.14 -1.61 3.42
C LYS A 79 8.44 -1.17 4.70
N CYS A 80 8.15 -2.15 5.54
CA CYS A 80 7.52 -1.98 6.85
C CYS A 80 8.57 -2.23 7.93
N VAL A 81 8.82 -1.23 8.78
CA VAL A 81 9.75 -1.36 9.90
C VAL A 81 8.98 -1.36 11.20
N GLU A 82 9.41 -2.21 12.14
CA GLU A 82 8.76 -2.37 13.43
C GLU A 82 8.88 -1.09 14.24
N ASN A 83 7.82 -0.74 14.95
CA ASN A 83 7.82 0.38 15.89
C ASN A 83 8.42 -0.12 17.19
N ILE A 84 9.74 -0.03 17.31
CA ILE A 84 10.48 -0.38 18.52
C ILE A 84 10.80 0.93 19.24
N ASP A 85 10.46 1.01 20.52
CA ASP A 85 10.93 2.11 21.38
C ASP A 85 12.32 1.74 21.91
N GLU A 86 13.39 2.13 21.22
CA GLU A 86 14.75 1.80 21.61
C GLU A 86 15.14 2.44 22.95
N CYS A 87 14.48 3.54 23.31
CA CYS A 87 14.68 4.23 24.58
C CYS A 87 14.16 3.40 25.76
N ARG A 88 12.97 2.81 25.65
CA ARG A 88 12.38 1.94 26.69
C ARG A 88 13.03 0.57 26.76
N ASN A 89 13.39 0.01 25.61
CA ASN A 89 13.97 -1.33 25.54
C ASN A 89 15.47 -1.34 25.86
N GLY A 90 16.10 -0.18 26.07
CA GLY A 90 17.54 -0.07 26.27
C GLY A 90 18.35 -0.49 25.04
N MET A 91 17.73 -0.42 23.85
CA MET A 91 18.34 -0.75 22.56
C MET A 91 18.93 0.50 21.88
N ASN A 92 19.41 1.46 22.68
CA ASN A 92 20.04 2.68 22.21
C ASN A 92 21.50 2.73 22.67
N ASP A 93 22.33 3.45 21.92
CA ASP A 93 23.74 3.68 22.20
C ASP A 93 24.00 5.15 22.63
N CYS A 94 22.96 5.82 23.12
CA CYS A 94 23.05 7.20 23.58
C CYS A 94 24.10 7.34 24.69
N SER A 95 24.81 8.48 24.69
CA SER A 95 25.71 8.85 25.78
C SER A 95 24.95 8.88 27.12
N PRO A 96 25.60 8.56 28.27
CA PRO A 96 24.99 8.75 29.59
C PRO A 96 24.50 10.18 29.87
N ASP A 97 25.06 11.17 29.17
CA ASP A 97 24.68 12.58 29.29
C ASP A 97 23.67 13.04 28.21
N ALA A 98 23.12 12.12 27.40
CA ALA A 98 22.14 12.42 26.36
C ALA A 98 20.71 11.98 26.76
N GLU A 99 19.70 12.70 26.27
CA GLU A 99 18.30 12.29 26.34
C GLU A 99 17.96 11.41 25.13
N CYS A 100 17.43 10.22 25.37
CA CYS A 100 16.91 9.37 24.31
C CYS A 100 15.47 9.79 23.96
N ILE A 101 15.22 10.08 22.69
CA ILE A 101 13.91 10.44 22.16
C ILE A 101 13.53 9.41 21.10
N ASP A 102 12.51 8.62 21.38
CA ASP A 102 11.96 7.63 20.47
C ASP A 102 11.44 8.30 19.19
N GLN A 103 11.82 7.76 18.04
CA GLN A 103 11.31 8.22 16.74
C GLN A 103 10.25 7.24 16.24
N PRO A 104 9.21 7.72 15.53
CA PRO A 104 8.18 6.85 14.97
C PRO A 104 8.69 5.89 13.88
N VAL A 105 9.98 5.93 13.55
CA VAL A 105 10.66 5.07 12.57
C VAL A 105 11.92 4.52 13.25
N GLY A 106 11.89 3.25 13.66
CA GLY A 106 13.07 2.47 14.06
C GLY A 106 13.76 1.82 12.86
#